data_AF-A0A519QT33-F1
#
_entry.id   AF-A0A519QT33-F1
#
_cell.length_a   1.000
_cell.length_b   1.000
_cell.length_c   1.000
_cell.angle_alpha   90.00
_cell.angle_beta   90.00
_cell.angle_gamma   90.00
#
_symmetry.space_group_name_H-M   'P 1'
#
loop_
_entity.id
_entity.type
_entity.pdbx_description
1 polymer ?
#
loop_
_entity_poly.entity_id
_entity_poly.type
_entity_poly.pdbx_seq_one_letter_code
_entity_poly.pdbx_strand_id
1 'polypeptide(L)' 'LHGDIFISVERVKDNAIDFKVPFEEELKRVIVHGVLHYCGYKDKSPEDEVLMRTKEEEKITLFHVEQ' A
#
# COMPACT_ATOMS: atom_id res chain seq x y z
N LEU A 1 -2.78 0.96 -21.84
CA LEU A 1 -1.89 0.71 -20.68
C LEU A 1 -2.45 -0.49 -19.95
N HIS A 2 -1.76 -1.63 -19.99
CA HIS A 2 -2.10 -2.80 -19.19
C HIS A 2 -0.95 -2.99 -18.20
N GLY A 3 -1.28 -3.10 -16.92
CA GLY A 3 -0.32 -3.33 -15.85
C GLY A 3 -0.94 -4.31 -14.88
N ASP A 4 -0.24 -5.41 -14.66
CA ASP A 4 -0.64 -6.43 -13.70
C ASP A 4 0.17 -6.23 -12.42
N ILE A 5 -0.51 -6.21 -11.28
CA ILE A 5 0.12 -6.12 -9.95
C ILE A 5 -0.04 -7.48 -9.28
N PHE A 6 1.08 -8.15 -9.07
CA PHE A 6 1.12 -9.44 -8.37
C PHE A 6 1.44 -9.21 -6.91
N ILE A 7 0.58 -9.68 -6.01
CA ILE A 7 0.73 -9.54 -4.57
C ILE A 7 0.84 -10.92 -3.95
N SER A 8 1.93 -11.17 -3.22
CA SER A 8 2.11 -12.40 -2.45
C SER A 8 1.35 -12.29 -1.13
N VAL A 9 0.25 -13.01 -1.02
CA VAL A 9 -0.58 -13.04 0.20
C VAL A 9 0.19 -13.59 1.41
N GLU A 10 1.14 -14.50 1.20
CA GLU A 10 2.01 -15.02 2.26
C GLU A 10 2.88 -13.90 2.84
N ARG A 11 3.49 -13.07 1.98
CA ARG A 11 4.28 -11.92 2.42
C ARG A 11 3.44 -10.87 3.15
N VAL A 12 2.22 -10.63 2.70
CA VAL A 12 1.28 -9.72 3.37
C VAL A 12 0.96 -10.24 4.79
N LYS A 13 0.82 -11.55 4.98
CA LYS A 13 0.61 -12.14 6.32
C LYS A 13 1.82 -11.98 7.21
N ASP A 14 3.02 -12.24 6.71
CA ASP A 14 4.26 -12.06 7.46
C ASP A 14 4.43 -10.59 7.88
N ASN A 15 4.23 -9.65 6.94
CA ASN A 15 4.27 -8.21 7.22
C ASN A 15 3.24 -7.80 8.28
N ALA A 16 2.00 -8.31 8.20
CA ALA A 16 0.96 -7.99 9.16
C ALA A 16 1.36 -8.40 10.60
N ILE A 17 2.06 -9.54 10.74
CA ILE A 17 2.62 -9.99 12.02
C ILE A 17 3.76 -9.06 12.47
N ASP A 18 4.71 -8.74 11.59
CA ASP A 18 5.87 -7.91 11.89
C ASP A 18 5.47 -6.48 12.29
N PHE A 19 4.52 -5.89 11.57
CA PHE A 19 3.99 -4.55 11.83
C PHE A 19 2.89 -4.53 12.90
N LYS A 20 2.44 -5.71 13.38
CA LYS A 20 1.36 -5.86 14.37
C LYS A 20 0.06 -5.17 13.95
N VAL A 21 -0.29 -5.27 12.67
CA VAL A 21 -1.53 -4.74 12.10
C VAL A 21 -2.43 -5.89 11.63
N PRO A 22 -3.74 -5.68 11.50
CA PRO A 22 -4.63 -6.67 10.89
C PRO A 22 -4.19 -7.00 9.46
N PHE A 23 -4.32 -8.28 9.06
CA PHE A 23 -4.00 -8.72 7.70
C PHE A 23 -4.72 -7.90 6.62
N GLU A 24 -5.99 -7.54 6.85
CA GLU A 24 -6.75 -6.72 5.89
C GLU A 24 -6.21 -5.30 5.74
N GLU A 25 -5.64 -4.74 6.81
CA GLU A 25 -5.02 -3.41 6.79
C GLU A 25 -3.73 -3.44 5.98
N GLU A 26 -2.88 -4.43 6.22
CA GLU A 26 -1.64 -4.62 5.46
C GLU A 26 -1.93 -4.97 3.99
N LEU A 27 -2.96 -5.79 3.72
CA LEU A 27 -3.37 -6.10 2.34
C LEU A 27 -3.79 -4.83 1.59
N LYS A 28 -4.60 -3.97 2.21
CA LYS A 28 -5.00 -2.68 1.63
C LYS A 28 -3.78 -1.81 1.37
N ARG A 29 -2.85 -1.73 2.33
CA ARG A 29 -1.62 -0.95 2.18
C ARG A 29 -0.77 -1.44 1.02
N VAL A 30 -0.53 -2.75 0.88
CA VAL A 30 0.27 -3.33 -0.22
C VAL A 30 -0.40 -3.14 -1.58
N ILE A 31 -1.73 -3.23 -1.66
CA ILE A 31 -2.49 -2.94 -2.89
C ILE A 31 -2.31 -1.47 -3.28
N VAL A 32 -2.56 -0.54 -2.35
CA VAL A 32 -2.43 0.90 -2.58
C VAL A 32 -0.99 1.25 -2.99
N HIS A 33 0.00 0.69 -2.30
CA HIS A 33 1.41 0.85 -2.61
C HIS A 33 1.73 0.42 -4.06
N GLY A 34 1.29 -0.77 -4.47
CA GLY A 34 1.46 -1.25 -5.84
C GLY A 34 0.79 -0.35 -6.90
N VAL A 35 -0.42 0.15 -6.60
CA VAL A 35 -1.14 1.07 -7.49
C VAL A 35 -0.43 2.43 -7.57
N LEU A 36 0.06 2.98 -6.46
CA LEU A 36 0.80 4.23 -6.44
C LEU A 36 2.11 4.10 -7.23
N HIS A 37 2.82 2.98 -7.09
CA HIS A 37 3.99 2.69 -7.92
C HIS A 37 3.64 2.66 -9.41
N TYR A 38 2.54 2.01 -9.77
CA TYR A 38 2.04 1.99 -11.14
C TYR A 38 1.66 3.39 -11.66
N CYS A 39 1.13 4.25 -10.79
CA CYS A 39 0.82 5.65 -11.09
C CYS A 39 2.07 6.56 -11.19
N GLY A 40 3.28 6.03 -10.96
CA GLY A 40 4.53 6.76 -11.11
C GLY A 40 5.09 7.36 -9.81
N TYR A 41 4.47 7.08 -8.66
CA TYR A 41 5.06 7.41 -7.36
C TYR A 41 6.25 6.48 -7.10
N LYS A 42 7.33 7.05 -6.54
CA LYS A 42 8.56 6.34 -6.20
C LYS A 42 8.77 6.47 -4.69
N ASP A 43 9.72 5.70 -4.20
CA ASP A 43 10.11 5.58 -2.79
C ASP A 43 11.65 5.64 -2.64
N LYS A 44 12.36 6.12 -3.66
CA LYS A 44 13.83 6.06 -3.74
C LYS A 44 14.56 7.17 -3.00
N SER A 45 13.84 8.25 -2.67
CA SER A 45 14.38 9.41 -1.95
C SER A 45 13.62 9.57 -0.64
N PRO A 46 14.20 10.16 0.41
CA PRO A 46 13.49 10.40 1.67
C PRO A 46 12.20 11.22 1.48
N GLU A 47 12.24 12.19 0.58
CA GLU A 47 11.07 13.03 0.22
C GLU A 47 9.98 12.22 -0.49
N ASP A 48 10.40 11.32 -1.38
CA ASP A 48 9.52 10.41 -2.12
C ASP A 48 8.87 9.38 -1.19
N GLU A 49 9.63 8.82 -0.23
CA GLU A 49 9.12 7.89 0.78
C GLU A 49 8.06 8.55 1.67
N VAL A 50 8.30 9.79 2.11
CA VAL A 50 7.33 10.57 2.89
C VAL A 50 6.07 10.83 2.07
N LEU A 51 6.22 11.21 0.80
CA LEU A 51 5.10 11.41 -0.10
C LEU A 51 4.30 10.12 -0.31
N MET A 52 5.00 9.00 -0.52
CA MET A 52 4.39 7.68 -0.72
C MET A 52 3.57 7.26 0.49
N ARG A 53 4.15 7.34 1.69
CA ARG A 53 3.42 7.04 2.95
C ARG A 53 2.23 7.96 3.16
N THR A 54 2.38 9.25 2.89
CA THR A 54 1.27 10.20 3.01
C THR A 54 0.13 9.83 2.06
N LYS A 55 0.46 9.42 0.83
CA LYS A 55 -0.53 8.98 -0.16
C LYS A 55 -1.18 7.65 0.22
N GLU A 56 -0.41 6.70 0.74
CA GLU A 56 -0.93 5.42 1.23
C GLU A 56 -1.98 5.63 2.32
N GLU A 57 -1.66 6.43 3.34
CA GLU A 57 -2.58 6.78 4.44
C GLU A 57 -3.83 7.50 3.93
N GLU A 58 -3.67 8.46 3.00
CA GLU A 58 -4.79 9.18 2.38
C GLU A 58 -5.77 8.21 1.71
N LYS A 59 -5.25 7.23 0.93
CA LYS A 59 -6.09 6.27 0.19
C LYS A 59 -6.68 5.19 1.08
N ILE A 60 -5.97 4.74 2.11
CA ILE A 60 -6.51 3.80 3.11
C ILE A 60 -7.66 4.47 3.89
N THR A 61 -7.54 5.75 4.23
CA THR A 61 -8.59 6.51 4.92
C THR A 61 -9.83 6.70 4.03
N LEU A 62 -9.65 6.90 2.71
CA LEU A 62 -10.75 6.96 1.75
C LEU A 62 -11.56 5.65 1.63
N PHE A 63 -10.96 4.51 1.99
CA PHE A 63 -11.68 3.22 2.04
C PHE A 63 -12.67 3.12 3.21
N HIS A 64 -12.63 4.04 4.18
CA HIS A 64 -13.62 4.15 5.26
C HIS A 64 -14.89 4.90 4.85
N VAL A 65 -14.99 5.40 3.61
CA VAL A 65 -16.23 5.98 3.11
C VAL A 65 -17.24 4.84 2.93
N GLU A 66 -18.25 4.88 3.79
CA GLU A 66 -19.34 3.91 4.00
C GLU A 66 -19.82 3.24 2.69
N GLN A 67 -19.96 1.91 2.74
CA GLN A 67 -20.79 1.16 1.79
C GLN A 67 -22.26 1.26 2.18
#